data_AF-A0A6B3ILI1-F1
#
_entry.id   AF-A0A6B3ILI1-F1
#
_cell.length_a   1.000
_cell.length_b   1.000
_cell.length_c   1.000
_cell.angle_alpha   90.00
_cell.angle_beta   90.00
_cell.angle_gamma   90.00
#
_symmetry.space_group_name_H-M   'P 1'
#
loop_
_entity.id
_entity.type
_entity.pdbx_description
1 polymer ?
#
loop_
_entity_poly.entity_id
_entity_poly.type
_entity_poly.pdbx_seq_one_letter_code
_entity_poly.pdbx_strand_id
1 'polypeptide(L)'
;MVLHALRGAGSPTLTDLTRITGLSRPTVEGVVEGLFEAGLVVEALPDESEARRQGRPARRFRFRAEAGHLLGVEIGPHRVSALLSGLDGRVTGAGSRTVSETADADERLDQVRAVIADLLRRTGVARSSLRAVGVGSPGIVEADGTVRLGTALPGWTGLALGERLRRSFRCPVLVENDANAAAVAEHWKGAATESDDIVFVLAGLSPGAGSLIGGRLHRGFGGAAG
;
A
#
# COMPACT_ATOMS: atom_id res chain seq x y z
N MET A 1 6.45 10.61 -10.54
CA MET A 1 5.60 11.25 -11.57
C MET A 1 5.35 10.35 -12.78
N VAL A 2 6.38 9.88 -13.51
CA VAL A 2 6.19 8.96 -14.66
C VAL A 2 5.47 7.65 -14.29
N LEU A 3 5.90 6.98 -13.21
CA LEU A 3 5.23 5.77 -12.73
C LEU A 3 3.75 6.02 -12.34
N HIS A 4 3.47 7.18 -11.76
CA HIS A 4 2.09 7.56 -11.41
C HIS A 4 1.25 7.78 -12.67
N ALA A 5 1.78 8.47 -13.69
CA ALA A 5 1.14 8.61 -14.98
C ALA A 5 0.87 7.25 -15.66
N LEU A 6 1.83 6.32 -15.61
CA LEU A 6 1.68 4.96 -16.13
C LEU A 6 0.64 4.12 -15.37
N ARG A 7 0.42 4.39 -14.08
CA ARG A 7 -0.63 3.70 -13.29
C ARG A 7 -2.03 4.23 -13.60
N GLY A 8 -2.16 5.52 -13.92
CA GLY A 8 -3.44 6.15 -14.22
C GLY A 8 -3.86 6.04 -15.69
N ALA A 9 -2.91 5.87 -16.61
CA ALA A 9 -3.16 5.72 -18.03
C ALA A 9 -3.15 4.23 -18.44
N GLY A 10 -3.99 3.84 -19.39
CA GLY A 10 -4.06 2.45 -19.88
C GLY A 10 -2.76 1.99 -20.53
N SER A 11 -2.50 2.48 -21.75
CA SER A 11 -1.29 2.16 -22.54
C SER A 11 -0.73 3.41 -23.23
N PRO A 12 -0.24 4.41 -22.48
CA PRO A 12 0.28 5.66 -23.04
C PRO A 12 1.52 5.45 -23.91
N THR A 13 1.72 6.33 -24.89
CA THR A 13 2.99 6.45 -25.63
C THR A 13 4.01 7.29 -24.84
N LEU A 14 5.28 7.30 -25.26
CA LEU A 14 6.28 8.24 -24.71
C LEU A 14 5.82 9.69 -24.83
N THR A 15 5.19 10.06 -25.96
CA THR A 15 4.66 11.41 -26.17
C THR A 15 3.56 11.75 -25.18
N ASP A 16 2.66 10.80 -24.88
CA ASP A 16 1.62 10.99 -23.86
C ASP A 16 2.24 11.20 -22.49
N LEU A 17 3.25 10.40 -22.13
CA LEU A 17 3.94 10.53 -20.85
C LEU A 17 4.68 11.86 -20.72
N THR A 18 5.38 12.33 -21.76
CA THR A 18 5.98 13.67 -21.81
C THR A 18 4.92 14.75 -21.56
N ARG A 19 3.76 14.66 -22.23
CA ARG A 19 2.66 15.62 -22.05
C ARG A 19 2.06 15.61 -20.65
N ILE A 20 1.80 14.42 -20.09
CA ILE A 20 1.19 14.26 -18.75
C ILE A 20 2.15 14.72 -17.66
N THR A 21 3.44 14.44 -17.81
CA THR A 21 4.44 14.65 -16.76
C THR A 21 5.14 16.01 -16.87
N GLY A 22 5.10 16.67 -18.03
CA GLY A 22 5.84 17.92 -18.30
C GLY A 22 7.36 17.74 -18.37
N LEU A 23 7.87 16.51 -18.37
CA LEU A 23 9.30 16.19 -18.44
C LEU A 23 9.78 16.14 -19.89
N SER A 24 11.08 16.36 -20.11
CA SER A 24 11.69 16.20 -21.43
C SER A 24 11.64 14.75 -21.91
N ARG A 25 11.61 14.55 -23.24
CA ARG A 25 11.56 13.22 -23.84
C ARG A 25 12.71 12.30 -23.39
N PRO A 26 13.99 12.72 -23.37
CA PRO A 26 15.09 11.87 -22.89
C PRO A 26 14.92 11.44 -21.43
N THR A 27 14.41 12.32 -20.56
CA THR A 27 14.15 12.00 -19.16
C THR A 27 13.05 10.96 -19.01
N VAL A 28 11.94 11.12 -19.75
CA VAL A 28 10.84 10.13 -19.73
C VAL A 28 11.32 8.78 -20.25
N GLU A 29 12.09 8.77 -21.34
CA GLU A 29 12.63 7.54 -21.94
C GLU A 29 13.55 6.79 -20.98
N GLY A 30 14.51 7.46 -20.34
CA GLY A 30 15.40 6.83 -19.36
C GLY A 30 14.64 6.30 -18.13
N VAL A 31 13.60 7.00 -17.66
CA VAL A 31 12.76 6.51 -16.55
C VAL A 31 11.94 5.30 -16.97
N VAL A 32 11.36 5.29 -18.18
CA VAL A 32 10.61 4.14 -18.69
C VAL A 32 11.51 2.93 -18.89
N GLU A 33 12.73 3.13 -19.39
CA GLU A 33 13.74 2.07 -19.53
C GLU A 33 14.10 1.46 -18.17
N GLY A 34 14.41 2.27 -17.16
CA GLY A 34 14.66 1.77 -15.80
C GLY A 34 13.46 1.02 -15.19
N LEU A 35 12.23 1.46 -15.47
CA LEU A 35 11.02 0.76 -15.04
C LEU A 35 10.79 -0.56 -15.80
N PHE A 36 11.20 -0.63 -17.06
CA PHE A 36 11.15 -1.84 -17.88
C PHE A 36 12.17 -2.87 -17.37
N GLU A 37 13.41 -2.45 -17.09
CA GLU A 37 14.45 -3.29 -16.49
C GLU A 37 14.05 -3.80 -15.10
N ALA A 38 13.41 -2.96 -14.29
CA ALA A 38 12.84 -3.35 -13.01
C ALA A 38 11.62 -4.29 -13.14
N GLY A 39 11.15 -4.56 -14.36
CA GLY A 39 10.00 -5.41 -14.64
C GLY A 39 8.68 -4.82 -14.15
N LEU A 40 8.57 -3.49 -13.99
CA LEU A 40 7.36 -2.77 -13.57
C LEU A 40 6.53 -2.25 -14.75
N VAL A 41 7.12 -2.23 -15.94
CA VAL A 41 6.49 -1.78 -17.18
C VAL A 41 6.73 -2.83 -18.27
N VAL A 42 5.75 -3.02 -19.14
CA VAL A 42 5.91 -3.74 -20.42
C VAL A 42 5.54 -2.84 -21.59
N GLU A 43 6.03 -3.19 -22.77
CA GLU A 43 5.48 -2.68 -24.01
C GLU A 43 4.09 -3.32 -24.25
N ALA A 44 3.09 -2.49 -24.50
CA ALA A 44 1.73 -2.92 -24.80
C ALA A 44 1.62 -3.25 -26.30
N LEU A 45 0.86 -4.30 -26.62
CA LEU A 45 0.55 -4.62 -28.00
C LEU A 45 -0.29 -3.50 -28.63
N PRO A 46 -0.10 -3.17 -29.92
CA PRO A 46 -0.96 -2.24 -30.63
C PRO A 46 -2.40 -2.76 -30.65
N ASP A 47 -3.38 -1.87 -30.51
CA ASP A 47 -4.78 -2.22 -30.81
C ASP A 47 -4.93 -2.55 -32.30
N GLU A 48 -5.81 -3.52 -32.62
CA GLU A 48 -6.06 -3.96 -34.01
C GLU A 48 -6.50 -2.81 -34.94
N SER A 49 -7.10 -1.75 -34.38
CA SER A 49 -7.51 -0.55 -35.10
C SER A 49 -6.33 0.34 -35.52
N GLU A 50 -5.22 0.33 -34.77
CA GLU A 50 -4.00 1.08 -35.08
C GLU A 50 -3.04 0.30 -35.98
N ALA A 51 -3.10 -1.03 -35.98
CA ALA A 51 -2.36 -1.88 -36.93
C ALA A 51 -2.67 -1.56 -38.40
N ARG A 52 -3.82 -0.90 -38.66
CA ARG A 52 -4.27 -0.47 -39.99
C ARG A 52 -3.78 0.92 -40.40
N ARG A 53 -3.09 1.69 -39.53
CA ARG A 53 -2.52 3.00 -39.87
C ARG A 53 -1.15 2.85 -40.55
N GLN A 54 -0.92 3.62 -41.61
CA GLN A 54 0.32 3.60 -42.38
C GLN A 54 1.45 4.32 -41.60
N GLY A 55 2.49 3.58 -41.18
CA GLY A 55 3.64 4.09 -40.41
C GLY A 55 4.09 3.11 -39.32
N ARG A 56 5.29 3.28 -38.74
CA ARG A 56 5.73 2.46 -37.59
C ARG A 56 4.86 2.83 -36.38
N PRO A 57 4.09 1.89 -35.77
CA PRO A 57 3.27 2.18 -34.61
C PRO A 57 4.11 2.76 -33.47
N ALA A 58 3.59 3.78 -32.79
CA ALA A 58 4.26 4.34 -31.62
C ALA A 58 4.28 3.29 -30.49
N ARG A 59 5.44 3.12 -29.85
CA ARG A 59 5.59 2.21 -28.70
C ARG A 59 4.68 2.68 -27.57
N ARG A 60 3.86 1.77 -27.05
CA ARG A 60 2.96 2.00 -25.92
C ARG A 60 3.46 1.24 -24.71
N PHE A 61 3.27 1.79 -23.52
CA PHE A 61 3.78 1.23 -22.28
C PHE A 61 2.64 0.99 -21.32
N ARG A 62 2.62 -0.17 -20.66
CA ARG A 62 1.63 -0.51 -19.66
C ARG A 62 2.31 -0.81 -18.33
N PHE A 63 1.75 -0.27 -17.25
CA PHE A 63 2.15 -0.66 -15.90
C PHE A 63 1.79 -2.13 -15.62
N ARG A 64 2.75 -2.90 -15.13
CA ARG A 64 2.56 -4.28 -14.73
C ARG A 64 2.07 -4.36 -13.30
N ALA A 65 0.77 -4.16 -13.10
CA ALA A 65 0.12 -4.35 -11.80
C ALA A 65 0.39 -5.75 -11.22
N GLU A 66 0.60 -6.74 -12.10
CA GLU A 66 0.90 -8.12 -11.82
C GLU A 66 2.39 -8.42 -11.49
N ALA A 67 3.28 -7.42 -11.51
CA ALA A 67 4.72 -7.63 -11.25
C ALA A 67 5.06 -7.95 -9.78
N GLY A 68 4.06 -8.05 -8.92
CA GLY A 68 4.17 -8.44 -7.53
C GLY A 68 2.89 -8.15 -6.77
N HIS A 69 2.93 -8.39 -5.47
CA HIS A 69 1.76 -8.22 -4.60
C HIS A 69 2.08 -7.29 -3.42
N LEU A 70 1.06 -6.64 -2.90
CA LEU A 70 1.09 -5.87 -1.66
C LEU A 70 0.22 -6.57 -0.63
N LEU A 71 0.66 -6.56 0.62
CA LEU A 71 -0.09 -7.11 1.74
C LEU A 71 -0.45 -5.98 2.71
N GLY A 72 -1.74 -5.76 2.94
CA GLY A 72 -2.25 -4.91 4.01
C GLY A 72 -2.61 -5.79 5.21
N VAL A 73 -2.29 -5.34 6.42
CA VAL A 73 -2.63 -5.99 7.68
C VAL A 73 -3.29 -4.95 8.59
N GLU A 74 -4.38 -5.32 9.22
CA GLU A 74 -5.05 -4.52 10.24
C GLU A 74 -5.03 -5.32 11.55
N ILE A 75 -4.57 -4.70 12.63
CA ILE A 75 -4.51 -5.32 13.95
C ILE A 75 -5.51 -4.62 14.87
N GLY A 76 -6.61 -5.28 15.21
CA GLY A 76 -7.61 -4.75 16.13
C GLY A 76 -7.73 -5.55 17.42
N PRO A 77 -8.53 -5.07 18.39
CA PRO A 77 -8.74 -5.73 19.68
C PRO A 77 -9.43 -7.10 19.55
N HIS A 78 -10.45 -7.21 18.69
CA HIS A 78 -11.22 -8.45 18.53
C HIS A 78 -10.86 -9.24 17.27
N ARG A 79 -10.08 -8.65 16.35
CA ARG A 79 -9.83 -9.23 15.03
C ARG A 79 -8.51 -8.75 14.46
N VAL A 80 -7.84 -9.65 13.74
CA VAL A 80 -6.76 -9.30 12.81
C VAL A 80 -7.23 -9.61 11.39
N SER A 81 -6.97 -8.70 10.47
CA SER A 81 -7.37 -8.81 9.06
C SER A 81 -6.16 -8.68 8.15
N ALA A 82 -6.21 -9.33 6.99
CA ALA A 82 -5.21 -9.19 5.95
C ALA A 82 -5.88 -9.06 4.57
N LEU A 83 -5.33 -8.19 3.74
CA LEU A 83 -5.73 -7.95 2.36
C LEU A 83 -4.53 -8.14 1.44
N LEU A 84 -4.73 -8.84 0.33
CA LEU A 84 -3.74 -9.00 -0.73
C LEU A 84 -4.19 -8.18 -1.94
N SER A 85 -3.27 -7.45 -2.56
CA SER A 85 -3.55 -6.68 -3.77
C SER A 85 -2.41 -6.73 -4.78
N GLY A 86 -2.72 -6.41 -6.04
CA GLY A 86 -1.70 -6.09 -7.04
C GLY A 86 -1.05 -4.73 -6.76
N LEU A 87 -0.05 -4.36 -7.57
CA LEU A 87 0.65 -3.07 -7.39
C LEU A 87 -0.21 -1.84 -7.76
N ASP A 88 -1.32 -2.04 -8.45
CA ASP A 88 -2.36 -1.05 -8.69
C ASP A 88 -3.29 -0.85 -7.49
N GLY A 89 -3.19 -1.74 -6.49
CA GLY A 89 -4.04 -1.76 -5.31
C GLY A 89 -5.40 -2.42 -5.52
N ARG A 90 -5.60 -3.19 -6.59
CA ARG A 90 -6.80 -4.00 -6.75
C ARG A 90 -6.69 -5.20 -5.81
N VAL A 91 -7.65 -5.33 -4.90
CA VAL A 91 -7.70 -6.44 -3.94
C VAL A 91 -7.96 -7.75 -4.67
N THR A 92 -7.11 -8.73 -4.44
CA THR A 92 -7.17 -10.09 -5.02
C THR A 92 -7.50 -11.16 -3.98
N GLY A 93 -7.42 -10.83 -2.70
CA GLY A 93 -7.83 -11.73 -1.62
C GLY A 93 -7.92 -11.02 -0.28
N ALA A 94 -8.73 -11.59 0.62
CA ALA A 94 -8.92 -11.09 1.96
C ALA A 94 -9.03 -12.26 2.95
N GLY A 95 -8.70 -12.01 4.21
CA GLY A 95 -8.91 -12.94 5.30
C GLY A 95 -8.90 -12.24 6.64
N SER A 96 -9.53 -12.86 7.64
CA SER A 96 -9.50 -12.37 9.01
C SER A 96 -9.56 -13.52 10.00
N ARG A 97 -9.12 -13.25 11.23
CA ARG A 97 -9.19 -14.16 12.38
C ARG A 97 -9.63 -13.39 13.61
N THR A 98 -10.56 -13.95 14.36
CA THR A 98 -10.93 -13.43 15.68
C THR A 98 -9.77 -13.59 16.65
N VAL A 99 -9.59 -12.61 17.52
CA VAL A 99 -8.57 -12.62 18.59
C VAL A 99 -9.25 -12.16 19.88
N SER A 100 -8.89 -12.74 21.01
CA SER A 100 -9.36 -12.26 22.31
C SER A 100 -8.85 -10.83 22.57
N GLU A 101 -9.64 -9.99 23.23
CA GLU A 101 -9.19 -8.67 23.70
C GLU A 101 -8.05 -8.79 24.70
N THR A 102 -8.04 -9.87 25.49
CA THR A 102 -7.04 -10.14 26.52
C THR A 102 -5.80 -10.87 25.97
N ALA A 103 -5.79 -11.24 24.68
CA ALA A 103 -4.64 -11.87 24.07
C ALA A 103 -3.44 -10.93 24.12
N ASP A 104 -2.30 -11.47 24.55
CA ASP A 104 -1.04 -10.73 24.59
C ASP A 104 -0.50 -10.44 23.18
N ALA A 105 0.61 -9.71 23.12
CA ALA A 105 1.22 -9.32 21.86
C ALA A 105 1.67 -10.52 21.02
N ASP A 106 2.24 -11.56 21.63
CA ASP A 106 2.79 -12.70 20.89
C ASP A 106 1.66 -13.58 20.33
N GLU A 107 0.61 -13.84 21.12
CA GLU A 107 -0.60 -14.55 20.66
C GLU A 107 -1.26 -13.80 19.49
N ARG A 108 -1.43 -12.48 19.61
CA ARG A 108 -2.02 -11.66 18.54
C ARG A 108 -1.16 -11.69 17.27
N LEU A 109 0.16 -11.61 17.41
CA LEU A 109 1.08 -11.71 16.28
C LEU A 109 1.09 -13.10 15.65
N ASP A 110 0.84 -14.17 16.40
CA ASP A 110 0.60 -15.51 15.86
C ASP A 110 -0.67 -15.56 15.02
N GLN A 111 -1.75 -14.90 15.45
CA GLN A 111 -2.96 -14.80 14.64
C GLN A 111 -2.73 -14.00 13.36
N VAL A 112 -1.91 -12.94 13.40
CA VAL A 112 -1.47 -12.20 12.21
C VAL A 112 -0.69 -13.13 11.26
N ARG A 113 0.29 -13.89 11.77
CA ARG A 113 1.05 -14.85 10.95
C ARG A 113 0.15 -15.91 10.33
N ALA A 114 -0.83 -16.41 11.08
CA ALA A 114 -1.77 -17.44 10.64
C ALA A 114 -2.71 -16.92 9.55
N VAL A 115 -3.32 -15.73 9.71
CA VAL A 115 -4.22 -15.18 8.67
C VAL A 115 -3.46 -14.90 7.37
N ILE A 116 -2.21 -14.43 7.46
CA ILE A 116 -1.36 -14.18 6.28
C ILE A 116 -0.99 -15.50 5.60
N ALA A 117 -0.57 -16.52 6.36
CA ALA A 117 -0.22 -17.81 5.81
C ALA A 117 -1.41 -18.47 5.09
N ASP A 118 -2.59 -18.42 5.71
CA ASP A 118 -3.82 -18.94 5.09
C ASP A 118 -4.19 -18.19 3.82
N LEU A 119 -4.13 -16.85 3.85
CA LEU A 119 -4.44 -16.01 2.71
C LEU A 119 -3.53 -16.33 1.52
N LEU A 120 -2.21 -16.37 1.74
CA LEU A 120 -1.23 -16.68 0.70
C LEU A 120 -1.40 -18.10 0.14
N ARG A 121 -1.71 -19.09 1.00
CA ARG A 121 -1.99 -20.46 0.54
C ARG A 121 -3.24 -20.51 -0.33
N ARG A 122 -4.34 -19.87 0.09
CA ARG A 122 -5.61 -19.88 -0.65
C ARG A 122 -5.53 -19.16 -1.99
N THR A 123 -4.77 -18.07 -2.07
CA THR A 123 -4.60 -17.32 -3.33
C THR A 123 -3.51 -17.89 -4.24
N GLY A 124 -2.73 -18.87 -3.77
CA GLY A 124 -1.59 -19.41 -4.50
C GLY A 124 -0.43 -18.42 -4.66
N VAL A 125 -0.42 -17.33 -3.89
CA VAL A 125 0.57 -16.27 -4.01
C VAL A 125 1.81 -16.60 -3.19
N ALA A 126 2.96 -16.68 -3.87
CA ALA A 126 4.24 -16.90 -3.22
C ALA A 126 4.61 -15.69 -2.34
N ARG A 127 5.05 -15.95 -1.10
CA ARG A 127 5.52 -14.92 -0.16
C ARG A 127 6.67 -14.08 -0.73
N SER A 128 7.51 -14.64 -1.60
CA SER A 128 8.59 -13.93 -2.30
C SER A 128 8.11 -12.91 -3.34
N SER A 129 6.85 -12.97 -3.77
CA SER A 129 6.26 -11.99 -4.68
C SER A 129 5.75 -10.72 -3.99
N LEU A 130 5.70 -10.72 -2.65
CA LEU A 130 5.33 -9.55 -1.87
C LEU A 130 6.39 -8.46 -2.03
N ARG A 131 5.98 -7.27 -2.50
CA ARG A 131 6.86 -6.11 -2.68
C ARG A 131 6.89 -5.19 -1.46
N ALA A 132 5.81 -5.17 -0.67
CA ALA A 132 5.75 -4.47 0.61
C ALA A 132 4.60 -5.02 1.47
N VAL A 133 4.72 -4.80 2.77
CA VAL A 133 3.65 -5.04 3.76
C VAL A 133 3.32 -3.72 4.44
N GLY A 134 2.05 -3.32 4.44
CA GLY A 134 1.53 -2.22 5.25
C GLY A 134 0.74 -2.76 6.44
N VAL A 135 0.95 -2.21 7.62
CA VAL A 135 0.34 -2.65 8.87
C VAL A 135 -0.32 -1.45 9.55
N GLY A 136 -1.65 -1.47 9.67
CA GLY A 136 -2.42 -0.55 10.50
C GLY A 136 -2.48 -1.08 11.92
N SER A 137 -2.11 -0.23 12.88
CA SER A 137 -2.05 -0.55 14.30
C SER A 137 -2.69 0.55 15.14
N PRO A 138 -3.44 0.21 16.19
CA PRO A 138 -3.85 1.16 17.22
C PRO A 138 -2.63 1.74 17.92
N GLY A 139 -2.80 2.96 18.43
CA GLY A 139 -1.81 3.66 19.22
C GLY A 139 -0.89 4.58 18.43
N ILE A 140 0.10 5.12 19.12
CA ILE A 140 1.09 6.05 18.58
C ILE A 140 2.26 5.26 18.01
N VAL A 141 2.45 5.34 16.70
CA VAL A 141 3.48 4.59 15.96
C VAL A 141 4.63 5.53 15.57
N GLU A 142 5.85 5.11 15.88
CA GLU A 142 7.08 5.81 15.50
C GLU A 142 7.55 5.42 14.09
N ALA A 143 8.46 6.21 13.52
CA ALA A 143 8.93 6.04 12.15
C ALA A 143 9.62 4.69 11.88
N ASP A 144 10.21 4.06 12.89
CA ASP A 144 10.84 2.75 12.80
C ASP A 144 9.83 1.57 12.84
N GLY A 145 8.57 1.87 13.20
CA GLY A 145 7.48 0.93 13.40
C GLY A 145 7.29 0.46 14.84
N THR A 146 7.89 1.13 15.82
CA THR A 146 7.66 0.91 17.25
C THR A 146 6.34 1.56 17.68
N VAL A 147 5.53 0.83 18.45
CA VAL A 147 4.32 1.38 19.06
C VAL A 147 4.72 2.04 20.37
N ARG A 148 4.94 3.36 20.37
CA ARG A 148 5.36 4.10 21.57
C ARG A 148 4.32 4.03 22.68
N LEU A 149 3.03 4.11 22.33
CA LEU A 149 1.92 4.02 23.29
C LEU A 149 0.73 3.33 22.63
N GLY A 150 0.27 2.23 23.22
CA GLY A 150 -0.89 1.48 22.73
C GLY A 150 -1.69 0.91 23.90
N THR A 151 -2.73 1.62 24.32
CA THR A 151 -3.57 1.23 25.47
C THR A 151 -4.70 0.28 25.10
N ALA A 152 -5.04 0.19 23.81
CA ALA A 152 -6.14 -0.64 23.32
C ALA A 152 -5.79 -2.15 23.31
N LEU A 153 -4.52 -2.52 23.33
CA LEU A 153 -4.05 -3.91 23.18
C LEU A 153 -3.05 -4.27 24.30
N PRO A 154 -3.19 -5.44 24.96
CA PRO A 154 -2.23 -5.90 25.96
C PRO A 154 -0.80 -6.06 25.39
N GLY A 155 0.20 -5.54 26.10
CA GLY A 155 1.61 -5.67 25.72
C GLY A 155 2.04 -4.85 24.49
N TRP A 156 1.22 -3.88 24.06
CA TRP A 156 1.45 -3.11 22.83
C TRP A 156 2.36 -1.89 23.02
N THR A 157 2.29 -1.24 24.19
CA THR A 157 3.18 -0.11 24.53
C THR A 157 4.65 -0.53 24.56
N GLY A 158 5.48 0.15 23.80
CA GLY A 158 6.91 -0.14 23.64
C GLY A 158 7.22 -1.31 22.70
N LEU A 159 6.22 -1.89 22.04
CA LEU A 159 6.41 -3.03 21.15
C LEU A 159 7.08 -2.58 19.84
N ALA A 160 8.25 -3.15 19.54
CA ALA A 160 8.94 -3.01 18.24
C ALA A 160 8.21 -3.81 17.14
N LEU A 161 6.95 -3.45 16.85
CA LEU A 161 6.05 -4.20 15.98
C LEU A 161 6.61 -4.38 14.57
N GLY A 162 7.18 -3.31 14.00
CA GLY A 162 7.83 -3.34 12.70
C GLY A 162 8.94 -4.40 12.64
N GLU A 163 9.82 -4.44 13.65
CA GLU A 163 10.90 -5.42 13.71
C GLU A 163 10.37 -6.86 13.85
N ARG A 164 9.41 -7.08 14.75
CA ARG A 164 8.78 -8.39 14.97
C ARG A 164 8.17 -8.96 13.69
N LEU A 165 7.49 -8.11 12.90
CA LEU A 165 6.88 -8.52 11.64
C LEU A 165 7.89 -8.66 10.50
N ARG A 166 8.92 -7.80 10.42
CA ARG A 166 9.98 -7.86 9.39
C ARG A 166 10.66 -9.22 9.34
N ARG A 167 10.81 -9.92 10.48
CA ARG A 167 11.37 -11.29 10.52
C ARG A 167 10.61 -12.31 9.66
N SER A 168 9.35 -12.02 9.31
CA SER A 168 8.50 -12.89 8.48
C SER A 168 8.55 -12.57 6.98
N PHE A 169 9.21 -11.48 6.56
CA PHE A 169 9.15 -10.97 5.19
C PHE A 169 10.54 -10.61 4.64
N ARG A 170 10.70 -10.73 3.32
CA ARG A 170 11.92 -10.30 2.60
C ARG A 170 11.77 -8.92 1.95
N CYS A 171 10.68 -8.22 2.26
CA CYS A 171 10.34 -6.92 1.72
C CYS A 171 10.07 -5.91 2.86
N PRO A 172 10.03 -4.61 2.55
CA PRO A 172 9.75 -3.60 3.56
C PRO A 172 8.41 -3.84 4.26
N VAL A 173 8.42 -3.68 5.59
CA VAL A 173 7.22 -3.62 6.43
C VAL A 173 7.11 -2.21 6.96
N LEU A 174 5.99 -1.56 6.64
CA LEU A 174 5.62 -0.24 7.13
C LEU A 174 4.50 -0.42 8.15
N VAL A 175 4.68 0.16 9.33
CA VAL A 175 3.65 0.22 10.37
C VAL A 175 3.17 1.66 10.44
N GLU A 176 1.87 1.84 10.51
CA GLU A 176 1.23 3.13 10.63
C GLU A 176 0.09 3.04 11.65
N ASN A 177 -0.26 4.17 12.25
CA ASN A 177 -1.48 4.29 13.02
C ASN A 177 -2.70 3.96 12.12
N ASP A 178 -3.70 3.29 12.67
CA ASP A 178 -4.91 2.87 11.96
C ASP A 178 -5.74 4.03 11.39
N ALA A 179 -5.96 5.09 12.17
CA ALA A 179 -6.66 6.30 11.71
C ALA A 179 -5.87 7.03 10.61
N ASN A 180 -4.54 7.12 10.73
CA ASN A 180 -3.66 7.63 9.68
C ASN A 180 -3.75 6.81 8.39
N ALA A 181 -3.69 5.48 8.50
CA ALA A 181 -3.80 4.58 7.37
C ALA A 181 -5.17 4.69 6.69
N ALA A 182 -6.24 4.83 7.48
CA ALA A 182 -7.59 5.07 6.98
C ALA A 182 -7.69 6.40 6.23
N ALA A 183 -7.14 7.49 6.78
CA ALA A 183 -7.12 8.80 6.11
C ALA A 183 -6.44 8.73 4.74
N VAL A 184 -5.29 8.03 4.64
CA VAL A 184 -4.59 7.80 3.38
C VAL A 184 -5.42 6.94 2.42
N ALA A 185 -6.11 5.92 2.91
CA ALA A 185 -6.97 5.07 2.09
C ALA A 185 -8.16 5.86 1.50
N GLU A 186 -8.80 6.71 2.32
CA GLU A 186 -9.93 7.55 1.91
C GLU A 186 -9.51 8.61 0.88
N HIS A 187 -8.34 9.23 1.05
CA HIS A 187 -7.76 10.15 0.06
C HIS A 187 -7.40 9.45 -1.26
N TRP A 188 -6.96 8.20 -1.20
CA TRP A 188 -6.51 7.50 -2.39
C TRP A 188 -7.64 6.91 -3.22
N LYS A 189 -8.62 6.25 -2.58
CA LYS A 189 -9.67 5.47 -3.26
C LYS A 189 -11.04 5.54 -2.59
N GLY A 190 -11.17 6.30 -1.50
CA GLY A 190 -12.43 6.39 -0.75
C GLY A 190 -13.17 7.69 -1.01
N ALA A 191 -13.79 8.22 0.03
CA ALA A 191 -14.69 9.37 -0.06
C ALA A 191 -13.96 10.71 -0.27
N ALA A 192 -12.64 10.76 -0.10
CA ALA A 192 -11.87 12.00 -0.04
C ALA A 192 -10.88 12.15 -1.22
N THR A 193 -11.14 11.50 -2.35
CA THR A 193 -10.27 11.54 -3.54
C THR A 193 -10.12 12.91 -4.18
N GLU A 194 -11.04 13.84 -3.90
CA GLU A 194 -11.05 15.20 -4.46
C GLU A 194 -10.65 16.27 -3.43
N SER A 195 -10.05 15.88 -2.30
CA SER A 195 -9.70 16.80 -1.22
C SER A 195 -8.28 16.55 -0.72
N ASP A 196 -7.43 17.57 -0.71
CA ASP A 196 -6.05 17.43 -0.24
C ASP A 196 -5.91 17.69 1.28
N ASP A 197 -6.87 18.38 1.88
CA ASP A 197 -6.94 18.64 3.32
C ASP A 197 -8.09 17.84 3.93
N ILE A 198 -7.77 16.82 4.72
CA ILE A 198 -8.72 15.84 5.26
C ILE A 198 -8.44 15.61 6.73
N VAL A 199 -9.51 15.48 7.53
CA VAL A 199 -9.43 14.87 8.85
C VAL A 199 -10.34 13.64 8.86
N PHE A 200 -9.74 12.47 9.05
CA PHE A 200 -10.44 11.22 9.28
C PHE A 200 -10.63 11.04 10.79
N VAL A 201 -11.84 10.68 11.23
CA VAL A 201 -12.14 10.40 12.64
C VAL A 201 -12.64 8.97 12.77
N LEU A 202 -11.88 8.15 13.48
CA LEU A 202 -12.30 6.81 13.86
C LEU A 202 -13.17 6.90 15.12
N ALA A 203 -14.48 6.96 14.93
CA ALA A 203 -15.45 6.98 16.02
C ALA A 203 -15.77 5.54 16.47
N GLY A 204 -14.88 4.95 17.29
CA GLY A 204 -15.01 3.60 17.83
C GLY A 204 -14.56 3.47 19.28
N LEU A 205 -14.37 2.24 19.75
CA LEU A 205 -13.92 1.95 21.12
C LEU A 205 -12.55 2.55 21.45
N SER A 206 -11.70 2.72 20.45
CA SER A 206 -10.46 3.49 20.54
C SER A 206 -10.57 4.66 19.56
N PRO A 207 -11.01 5.84 20.01
CA PRO A 207 -11.03 7.02 19.17
C PRO A 207 -9.64 7.37 18.67
N GLY A 208 -9.54 7.81 17.43
CA GLY A 208 -8.31 8.29 16.81
C GLY A 208 -8.62 9.17 15.62
N ALA A 209 -7.68 10.01 15.24
CA ALA A 209 -7.81 10.84 14.05
C ALA A 209 -6.56 10.78 13.19
N GLY A 210 -6.75 10.88 11.87
CA GLY A 210 -5.66 11.01 10.92
C GLY A 210 -5.89 12.22 10.04
N SER A 211 -4.86 13.03 9.84
CA SER A 211 -4.99 14.28 9.07
C SER A 211 -4.08 14.30 7.86
N LEU A 212 -4.62 14.65 6.70
CA LEU A 212 -3.83 15.02 5.53
C LEU A 212 -3.89 16.55 5.38
N ILE A 213 -2.74 17.16 5.12
CA ILE A 213 -2.62 18.59 4.83
C ILE A 213 -1.84 18.73 3.51
N GLY A 214 -2.45 19.35 2.50
CA GLY A 214 -1.87 19.43 1.16
C GLY A 214 -1.55 18.07 0.53
N GLY A 215 -2.43 17.08 0.73
CA GLY A 215 -2.31 15.72 0.21
C GLY A 215 -1.23 14.88 0.92
N ARG A 216 -0.72 15.35 2.06
CA ARG A 216 0.35 14.70 2.81
C ARG A 216 -0.11 14.38 4.22
N LEU A 217 0.10 13.14 4.64
CA LEU A 217 -0.18 12.71 6.00
C LEU A 217 0.62 13.53 7.02
N HIS A 218 -0.10 14.16 7.95
CA HIS A 218 0.44 14.94 9.04
C HIS A 218 0.56 14.07 10.30
N ARG A 219 1.79 13.64 10.61
CA ARG A 219 2.07 12.72 11.74
C ARG A 219 2.32 13.43 13.08
N GLY A 220 2.49 14.75 13.08
CA GLY A 220 2.87 15.51 14.27
C GLY A 220 4.28 15.15 14.79
N PHE A 221 4.63 15.71 15.95
CA PHE A 221 5.88 15.36 16.62
C PHE A 221 5.78 13.97 17.24
N GLY A 222 6.73 13.07 16.92
CA GLY A 222 6.77 11.71 17.47
C GLY A 222 5.56 10.84 17.14
N GLY A 223 4.93 11.05 15.97
CA GLY A 223 3.82 10.24 15.47
C GLY A 223 2.47 10.47 16.14
N ALA A 224 2.33 11.53 16.95
CA ALA A 224 1.18 11.78 17.81
C ALA A 224 0.31 12.97 17.34
N ALA A 225 0.01 13.06 16.05
CA ALA A 225 -1.06 13.94 15.57
C ALA A 225 -2.38 13.16 15.50
N GLY A 226 -3.42 13.69 16.14
CA GLY A 226 -4.77 13.14 16.10
C GLY A 226 -5.08 12.18 17.24
#